data_AF-A0A1G2MRU2-F1
#
_entry.id   AF-A0A1G2MRU2-F1
#
_cell.length_a   1.000
_cell.length_b   1.000
_cell.length_c   1.000
_cell.angle_alpha   90.00
_cell.angle_beta   90.00
_cell.angle_gamma   90.00
#
_symmetry.space_group_name_H-M   'P 1'
#
loop_
_entity.id
_entity.type
_entity.pdbx_description
1 polymer ?
#
loop_
_entity_poly.entity_id
_entity_poly.type
_entity_poly.pdbx_seq_one_letter_code
_entity_poly.pdbx_strand_id
1 'polypeptide(L)'
;MLGFALLLSYRSSGATSNVWPAVFGFTNPLLIAILAYWRGERKKPNALELLCVCIGAVSIILWWFVRNDKYLSQYALYIALIADACAAIPTIVFVWKTPHGDRPFAWVLFAIGYGLVLFAIEEHTFVNYILPTYMTLGSAFVAFPLILHRLRNKVPLSQWV
;
A
#
# COMPACT_ATOMS: atom_id res chain seq x y z
N MET A 1 5.01 6.43 -0.77
CA MET A 1 5.52 7.03 0.49
C MET A 1 5.86 5.97 1.52
N LEU A 2 4.97 5.01 1.81
CA LEU A 2 5.24 3.85 2.66
C LEU A 2 6.55 3.12 2.32
N GLY A 3 6.75 2.81 1.03
CA GLY A 3 7.92 2.06 0.58
C GLY A 3 9.27 2.71 0.91
N PHE A 4 9.36 4.03 0.92
CA PHE A 4 10.60 4.71 1.26
C PHE A 4 10.87 4.69 2.77
N ALA A 5 9.82 4.88 3.59
CA ALA A 5 9.92 4.81 5.05
C ALA A 5 10.37 3.42 5.52
N LEU A 6 9.83 2.37 4.91
CA LEU A 6 10.15 0.97 5.19
C LEU A 6 11.59 0.58 4.83
N LEU A 7 12.07 1.06 3.69
CA LEU A 7 13.41 0.72 3.18
C LEU A 7 14.49 1.13 4.20
N LEU A 8 14.19 2.19 4.96
CA LEU A 8 15.09 2.82 5.91
C LEU A 8 14.89 2.24 7.31
N SER A 9 13.66 1.87 7.70
CA SER A 9 13.40 1.10 8.94
C SER A 9 14.01 -0.30 8.89
N TYR A 10 14.01 -0.97 7.73
CA TYR A 10 14.65 -2.29 7.59
C TYR A 10 16.18 -2.20 7.66
N ARG A 11 16.76 -1.14 7.09
CA ARG A 11 18.21 -0.89 7.17
C ARG A 11 18.69 -0.59 8.60
N SER A 12 17.86 0.05 9.43
CA SER A 12 18.19 0.30 10.85
C SER A 12 17.92 -0.90 11.74
N SER A 13 17.01 -1.80 11.36
CA SER A 13 16.59 -2.95 12.18
C SER A 13 17.47 -4.20 12.02
N GLY A 14 18.18 -4.36 10.90
CA GLY A 14 19.03 -5.53 10.63
C GLY A 14 18.49 -6.41 9.49
N ALA A 15 17.19 -6.30 9.21
CA ALA A 15 16.47 -7.04 8.18
C ALA A 15 16.76 -6.59 6.73
N THR A 16 17.99 -6.82 6.25
CA THR A 16 18.42 -6.51 4.87
C THR A 16 17.66 -7.28 3.78
N SER A 17 17.06 -8.43 4.11
CA SER A 17 16.23 -9.23 3.19
C SER A 17 14.85 -8.61 2.90
N ASN A 18 14.35 -7.72 3.77
CA ASN A 18 13.00 -7.15 3.67
C ASN A 18 12.94 -5.83 2.88
N VAL A 19 14.03 -5.46 2.20
CA VAL A 19 14.14 -4.17 1.49
C VAL A 19 13.28 -4.14 0.23
N TRP A 20 13.00 -5.29 -0.40
CA TRP A 20 12.27 -5.36 -1.67
C TRP A 20 10.81 -4.90 -1.62
N PRO A 21 9.96 -5.34 -0.65
CA PRO A 21 8.61 -4.80 -0.48
C PRO A 21 8.58 -3.27 -0.36
N ALA A 22 9.60 -2.73 0.30
CA ALA A 22 9.77 -1.30 0.50
C ALA A 22 10.08 -0.58 -0.84
N VAL A 23 11.01 -1.10 -1.64
CA VAL A 23 11.28 -0.57 -2.98
C VAL A 23 10.01 -0.56 -3.84
N PHE A 24 9.32 -1.70 -3.95
CA PHE A 24 8.11 -1.82 -4.78
C PHE A 24 6.95 -0.96 -4.28
N GLY A 25 6.78 -0.84 -2.95
CA GLY A 25 5.80 0.06 -2.33
C GLY A 25 6.08 1.55 -2.55
N PHE A 26 7.25 1.92 -3.07
CA PHE A 26 7.57 3.29 -3.47
C PHE A 26 7.49 3.47 -4.98
N THR A 27 8.12 2.59 -5.75
CA THR A 27 8.24 2.72 -7.20
C THR A 27 6.89 2.53 -7.89
N ASN A 28 6.06 1.58 -7.45
CA ASN A 28 4.82 1.26 -8.13
C ASN A 28 3.78 2.41 -8.04
N PRO A 29 3.48 2.99 -6.86
CA PRO A 29 2.58 4.14 -6.77
C PRO A 29 3.12 5.38 -7.49
N LEU A 30 4.44 5.57 -7.50
CA LEU A 30 5.07 6.70 -8.19
C LEU A 30 4.93 6.59 -9.71
N LEU A 31 5.14 5.40 -10.27
CA LEU A 31 4.90 5.15 -11.70
C LEU A 31 3.43 5.35 -12.06
N ILE A 32 2.50 4.83 -11.24
CA ILE A 32 1.06 5.01 -11.46
C ILE A 32 0.69 6.50 -11.39
N ALA A 33 1.22 7.26 -10.43
CA ALA A 33 0.96 8.70 -10.32
C ALA A 33 1.48 9.48 -11.54
N ILE A 34 2.68 9.16 -12.04
CA ILE A 34 3.23 9.78 -13.27
C ILE A 34 2.36 9.45 -14.47
N LEU A 35 1.98 8.17 -14.64
CA LEU A 35 1.11 7.74 -15.73
C LEU A 35 -0.28 8.36 -15.66
N ALA A 36 -0.87 8.47 -14.47
CA ALA A 36 -2.15 9.12 -14.24
C ALA A 36 -2.09 10.62 -14.55
N TYR A 37 -0.97 11.29 -14.22
CA TYR A 37 -0.79 12.70 -14.58
C TYR A 37 -0.62 12.92 -16.09
N TRP A 38 0.06 12.01 -16.78
CA TRP A 38 0.29 12.11 -18.23
C TRP A 38 -0.89 11.65 -19.09
N ARG A 39 -1.60 10.59 -18.70
CA ARG A 39 -2.65 9.95 -19.50
C ARG A 39 -4.04 10.03 -18.90
N GLY A 40 -4.17 10.46 -17.64
CA GLY A 40 -5.46 10.56 -16.96
C GLY A 40 -6.26 11.77 -17.41
N GLU A 41 -7.57 11.68 -17.25
CA GLU A 41 -8.45 12.85 -17.34
C GLU A 41 -8.00 13.88 -16.29
N ARG A 42 -7.67 15.11 -16.71
CA ARG A 42 -7.26 16.20 -15.82
C ARG A 42 -8.45 16.66 -14.97
N LYS A 43 -8.83 15.86 -13.98
CA LYS A 43 -9.82 16.22 -12.96
C LYS A 43 -9.13 16.98 -11.85
N LYS A 44 -9.81 18.00 -11.31
CA LYS A 44 -9.30 18.74 -10.17
C LYS A 44 -9.19 17.78 -8.98
N PRO A 45 -8.09 17.83 -8.21
CA PRO A 45 -7.89 16.94 -7.09
C PRO A 45 -8.99 17.15 -6.04
N ASN A 46 -9.54 16.06 -5.52
CA ASN A 46 -10.56 16.08 -4.49
C ASN A 46 -9.94 16.47 -3.13
N ALA A 47 -10.73 17.00 -2.19
CA ALA A 47 -10.25 17.41 -0.87
C ALA A 47 -9.54 16.27 -0.11
N LEU A 48 -10.01 15.03 -0.28
CA LEU A 48 -9.39 13.83 0.27
C LEU A 48 -8.02 13.51 -0.36
N GLU A 49 -7.88 13.73 -1.67
CA GLU A 49 -6.61 13.50 -2.38
C GLU A 49 -5.57 14.53 -1.94
N LEU A 50 -5.98 15.80 -1.81
CA LEU A 50 -5.12 16.85 -1.29
C LEU A 50 -4.70 16.58 0.16
N LEU A 51 -5.63 16.10 1.00
CA LEU A 51 -5.34 15.69 2.37
C LEU A 51 -4.29 14.56 2.41
N CYS A 52 -4.43 13.54 1.56
CA CYS A 52 -3.45 12.45 1.48
C CYS A 52 -2.06 12.94 1.07
N VAL A 53 -1.98 13.86 0.10
CA VAL A 53 -0.72 14.49 -0.32
C VAL A 53 -0.09 15.29 0.84
N CYS A 54 -0.90 16.07 1.56
CA CYS A 54 -0.44 16.85 2.71
C CYS A 54 0.08 15.95 3.85
N ILE A 55 -0.69 14.94 4.27
CA ILE A 55 -0.27 13.99 5.31
C ILE A 55 1.00 13.25 4.89
N GLY A 56 1.07 12.86 3.61
CA GLY A 56 2.26 12.27 3.02
C GLY A 56 3.49 13.18 3.12
N ALA A 57 3.35 14.44 2.73
CA ALA A 57 4.44 15.42 2.79
C ALA A 57 4.92 15.63 4.23
N VAL A 58 3.99 15.77 5.18
CA VAL A 58 4.30 15.86 6.61
C VAL A 58 5.05 14.63 7.10
N SER A 59 4.69 13.43 6.63
CA SER A 59 5.39 12.18 6.99
C SER A 59 6.84 12.16 6.51
N ILE A 60 7.12 12.66 5.29
CA ILE A 60 8.49 12.77 4.76
C ILE A 60 9.30 13.79 5.56
N ILE A 61 8.71 14.94 5.88
CA ILE A 61 9.37 15.99 6.66
C ILE A 61 9.71 15.48 8.06
N LEU A 62 8.75 14.86 8.76
CA LEU A 62 8.97 14.24 10.05
C LEU A 62 10.08 13.20 10.00
N TRP A 63 10.09 12.35 8.98
CA TRP A 63 11.16 11.38 8.77
C TRP A 63 12.54 12.05 8.62
N TRP A 64 12.64 13.15 7.87
CA TRP A 64 13.92 13.83 7.64
C TRP A 64 14.60 14.29 8.94
N PHE A 65 13.81 14.75 9.92
CA PHE A 65 14.33 15.15 11.23
C PHE A 65 14.67 13.97 12.14
N VAL A 66 14.02 12.83 11.93
CA VAL A 66 14.02 11.67 12.82
C VAL A 66 14.97 10.55 12.37
N ARG A 67 15.45 10.60 11.12
CA ARG A 67 16.26 9.56 10.45
C ARG A 67 17.50 9.05 11.21
N ASN A 68 18.06 9.82 12.14
CA ASN A 68 19.27 9.45 12.89
C ASN A 68 18.96 8.68 14.18
N ASP A 69 17.70 8.64 14.61
CA ASP A 69 17.28 7.98 15.84
C ASP A 69 16.42 6.74 15.52
N LYS A 70 16.94 5.57 15.89
CA LYS A 70 16.32 4.27 15.61
C LYS A 70 14.93 4.14 16.24
N TYR A 71 14.71 4.72 17.43
CA TYR A 71 13.41 4.67 18.10
C TYR A 71 12.39 5.58 17.43
N LEU A 72 12.79 6.81 17.10
CA LEU A 72 11.91 7.75 16.43
C LEU A 72 11.56 7.28 14.99
N SER A 73 12.46 6.57 14.32
CA SER A 73 12.22 6.05 12.96
C SER A 73 11.01 5.11 12.86
N GLN A 74 10.64 4.41 13.93
CA GLN A 74 9.46 3.55 13.99
C GLN A 74 8.16 4.36 13.97
N TYR A 75 8.13 5.54 14.59
CA TYR A 75 6.96 6.41 14.57
C TYR A 75 6.67 6.96 13.18
N ALA A 76 7.71 7.26 12.39
CA ALA A 76 7.54 7.66 11.00
C ALA A 76 6.86 6.57 10.16
N LEU A 77 7.17 5.29 10.44
CA LEU A 77 6.53 4.14 9.80
C LEU A 77 5.04 4.04 10.19
N TYR A 78 4.70 4.22 11.46
CA TYR A 78 3.30 4.19 11.90
C TYR A 78 2.46 5.31 11.27
N ILE A 79 3.00 6.53 11.22
CA ILE A 79 2.32 7.67 10.58
C ILE A 79 2.15 7.40 9.08
N ALA A 80 3.16 6.85 8.41
CA ALA A 80 3.07 6.48 7.00
C ALA A 80 2.02 5.39 6.74
N LEU A 81 1.88 4.41 7.64
CA LEU A 81 0.86 3.37 7.55
C LEU A 81 -0.55 3.94 7.72
N ILE A 82 -0.75 4.87 8.66
CA ILE A 82 -2.02 5.58 8.85
C ILE A 82 -2.37 6.40 7.60
N ALA A 83 -1.39 7.13 7.05
CA ALA A 83 -1.58 7.90 5.84
C ALA A 83 -2.02 7.02 4.65
N ASP A 84 -1.39 5.85 4.50
CA ASP A 84 -1.75 4.89 3.47
C ASP A 84 -3.13 4.27 3.70
N ALA A 85 -3.46 3.93 4.95
CA ALA A 85 -4.79 3.44 5.30
C ALA A 85 -5.88 4.46 4.95
N CYS A 86 -5.64 5.75 5.22
CA CYS A 86 -6.53 6.82 4.78
C CYS A 86 -6.61 6.91 3.24
N ALA A 87 -5.49 6.76 2.55
CA ALA A 87 -5.45 6.76 1.08
C ALA A 87 -6.12 5.52 0.45
N ALA A 88 -6.25 4.41 1.18
CA ALA A 88 -6.94 3.21 0.74
C ALA A 88 -8.48 3.34 0.84
N ILE A 89 -9.01 4.26 1.68
CA ILE A 89 -10.45 4.43 1.89
C ILE A 89 -11.22 4.69 0.58
N PRO A 90 -10.80 5.62 -0.31
CA PRO A 90 -11.49 5.84 -1.58
C PRO A 90 -11.53 4.60 -2.46
N THR A 91 -10.44 3.83 -2.50
CA THR A 91 -10.36 2.57 -3.26
C THR A 91 -11.33 1.53 -2.70
N ILE A 92 -11.38 1.38 -1.37
CA ILE A 92 -12.36 0.50 -0.71
C ILE A 92 -13.77 0.93 -1.08
N VAL A 93 -14.13 2.20 -0.85
CA VAL A 93 -15.47 2.71 -1.19
C VAL A 93 -15.80 2.49 -2.67
N PHE A 94 -14.82 2.67 -3.57
CA PHE A 94 -14.98 2.45 -5.00
C PHE A 94 -15.29 0.99 -5.34
N VAL A 95 -14.51 0.02 -4.85
CA VAL A 95 -14.73 -1.40 -5.19
C VAL A 95 -16.03 -1.96 -4.63
N TRP A 96 -16.54 -1.39 -3.53
CA TRP A 96 -17.84 -1.75 -2.98
C TRP A 96 -19.01 -1.12 -3.76
N LYS A 97 -18.87 0.12 -4.25
CA LYS A 97 -19.91 0.80 -5.05
C LYS A 97 -19.95 0.35 -6.50
N THR A 98 -18.78 0.14 -7.12
CA THR A 98 -18.63 -0.20 -8.53
C THR A 98 -17.65 -1.37 -8.70
N PRO A 99 -18.03 -2.61 -8.32
CA PRO A 99 -17.11 -3.75 -8.35
C PRO A 99 -16.65 -4.17 -9.76
N HIS A 100 -17.31 -3.67 -10.80
CA HIS A 100 -16.90 -3.86 -12.20
C HIS A 100 -15.78 -2.93 -12.65
N GLY A 101 -15.54 -1.84 -11.91
CA GLY A 101 -14.57 -0.81 -12.28
C GLY A 101 -13.12 -1.21 -12.08
N ASP A 102 -12.86 -2.33 -11.37
CA ASP A 102 -11.52 -2.84 -11.11
C ASP A 102 -11.43 -4.37 -11.31
N ARG A 103 -10.20 -4.88 -11.41
CA ARG A 103 -9.89 -6.29 -11.66
C ARG A 103 -9.31 -6.94 -10.41
N PRO A 104 -9.86 -8.07 -9.94
CA PRO A 104 -9.44 -8.70 -8.68
C PRO A 104 -8.04 -9.33 -8.76
N PHE A 105 -7.57 -9.69 -9.95
CA PHE A 105 -6.34 -10.48 -10.10
C PHE A 105 -5.11 -9.83 -9.45
N ALA A 106 -4.91 -8.53 -9.69
CA ALA A 106 -3.79 -7.80 -9.09
C ALA A 106 -3.88 -7.81 -7.55
N TRP A 107 -5.06 -7.52 -7.00
CA TRP A 107 -5.28 -7.49 -5.55
C TRP A 107 -5.08 -8.86 -4.88
N VAL A 108 -5.48 -9.94 -5.53
CA VAL A 108 -5.23 -11.31 -5.06
C VAL A 108 -3.74 -11.63 -5.08
N LEU A 109 -3.05 -11.28 -6.17
CA LEU A 109 -1.61 -11.52 -6.29
C LEU A 109 -0.83 -10.73 -5.22
N PHE A 110 -1.24 -9.49 -4.94
CA PHE A 110 -0.70 -8.67 -3.85
C PHE A 110 -0.94 -9.32 -2.48
N ALA A 111 -2.16 -9.79 -2.21
CA ALA A 111 -2.48 -10.46 -0.95
C ALA A 111 -1.63 -11.73 -0.75
N ILE A 112 -1.51 -12.57 -1.78
CA ILE A 112 -0.68 -13.79 -1.74
C ILE A 112 0.79 -13.41 -1.57
N GLY A 113 1.30 -12.46 -2.35
CA GLY A 113 2.70 -12.04 -2.31
C GLY A 113 3.13 -11.55 -0.94
N TYR A 114 2.36 -10.63 -0.33
CA TYR A 114 2.63 -10.15 1.02
C TYR A 114 2.35 -11.22 2.09
N GLY A 115 1.40 -12.12 1.84
CA GLY A 115 1.16 -13.28 2.69
C GLY A 115 2.37 -14.21 2.76
N LEU A 116 3.05 -14.44 1.62
CA LEU A 116 4.30 -15.20 1.57
C LEU A 116 5.44 -14.50 2.29
N VAL A 117 5.51 -13.16 2.23
CA VAL A 117 6.51 -12.38 2.96
C VAL A 117 6.42 -12.62 4.47
N LEU A 118 5.22 -12.83 5.03
CA LEU A 118 5.07 -13.13 6.47
C LEU A 118 5.83 -14.39 6.90
N PHE A 119 5.93 -15.39 6.02
CA PHE A 119 6.67 -16.63 6.28
C PHE A 119 8.18 -16.48 6.05
N ALA A 120 8.62 -15.43 5.37
CA ALA A 120 10.03 -15.15 5.09
C ALA A 120 10.70 -14.25 6.15
N ILE A 121 9.96 -13.83 7.18
CA ILE A 121 10.51 -12.97 8.25
C ILE A 121 11.42 -13.80 9.16
N GLU A 122 12.71 -13.51 9.14
CA GLU A 122 13.72 -14.12 10.02
C GLU A 122 13.79 -13.44 11.40
N GLU A 123 13.63 -12.12 11.45
CA GLU A 123 13.67 -11.33 12.68
C GLU A 123 12.27 -11.03 13.21
N HIS A 124 11.89 -11.66 14.32
CA HIS A 124 10.55 -11.55 14.89
C HIS A 124 10.35 -10.26 15.71
N THR A 125 10.17 -9.14 15.01
CA THR A 125 9.80 -7.85 15.62
C THR A 125 8.46 -7.37 15.07
N PHE A 126 7.70 -6.62 15.89
CA PHE A 126 6.41 -6.06 15.48
C PHE A 126 6.51 -5.23 14.18
N VAL A 127 7.61 -4.49 14.01
CA VAL A 127 7.87 -3.67 12.83
C VAL A 127 8.03 -4.51 11.56
N ASN A 128 8.61 -5.70 11.66
CA ASN A 128 8.76 -6.61 10.51
C ASN A 128 7.43 -7.23 10.10
N TYR A 129 6.48 -7.40 11.03
CA TYR A 129 5.15 -7.97 10.76
C TYR A 129 4.10 -6.96 10.32
N ILE A 130 4.13 -5.73 10.83
CA ILE A 130 3.03 -4.78 10.68
C ILE A 130 2.72 -4.48 9.21
N LEU A 131 3.76 -4.26 8.38
CA LEU A 131 3.55 -3.97 6.97
C LEU A 131 3.04 -5.18 6.18
N PRO A 132 3.71 -6.35 6.18
CA PRO A 132 3.23 -7.47 5.37
C PRO A 132 1.82 -7.91 5.80
N THR A 133 1.50 -7.82 7.09
CA THR A 133 0.16 -8.09 7.60
C THR A 133 -0.85 -7.07 7.07
N TYR A 134 -0.56 -5.78 7.19
CA TYR A 134 -1.41 -4.71 6.67
C TYR A 134 -1.66 -4.85 5.17
N MET A 135 -0.62 -5.10 4.38
CA MET A 135 -0.72 -5.23 2.93
C MET A 135 -1.50 -6.48 2.51
N THR A 136 -1.30 -7.60 3.22
CA THR A 136 -2.06 -8.85 2.99
C THR A 136 -3.54 -8.63 3.24
N LEU A 137 -3.89 -8.11 4.42
CA LEU A 137 -5.28 -7.89 4.82
C LEU A 137 -5.95 -6.80 3.99
N GLY A 138 -5.27 -5.69 3.75
CA GLY A 138 -5.78 -4.59 2.93
C GLY A 138 -6.08 -5.03 1.50
N SER A 139 -5.15 -5.74 0.87
CA SER A 139 -5.33 -6.25 -0.49
C SER A 139 -6.44 -7.31 -0.56
N ALA A 140 -6.52 -8.20 0.43
CA ALA A 140 -7.60 -9.19 0.51
C ALA A 140 -8.97 -8.51 0.71
N PHE A 141 -9.04 -7.45 1.52
CA PHE A 141 -10.27 -6.69 1.77
C PHE A 141 -10.78 -5.97 0.51
N VAL A 142 -9.87 -5.48 -0.34
CA VAL A 142 -10.21 -4.90 -1.65
C VAL A 142 -10.59 -5.99 -2.67
N ALA A 143 -9.88 -7.12 -2.68
CA ALA A 143 -10.16 -8.23 -3.59
C ALA A 143 -11.52 -8.89 -3.30
N PHE A 144 -11.93 -8.97 -2.03
CA PHE A 144 -13.14 -9.66 -1.60
C PHE A 144 -14.42 -9.22 -2.33
N PRO A 145 -14.83 -7.93 -2.33
CA PRO A 145 -16.04 -7.50 -3.03
C PRO A 145 -15.94 -7.71 -4.55
N LEU A 146 -14.75 -7.55 -5.14
CA LEU A 146 -14.52 -7.76 -6.58
C LEU A 146 -14.74 -9.23 -6.98
N ILE A 147 -14.22 -10.16 -6.18
CA ILE A 147 -14.39 -11.61 -6.40
C ILE A 147 -15.84 -12.01 -6.15
N LEU A 148 -16.41 -11.60 -5.02
CA LEU A 148 -17.78 -11.95 -4.63
C LEU A 148 -18.78 -11.55 -5.73
N HIS A 149 -18.63 -10.34 -6.26
CA HIS A 149 -19.45 -9.84 -7.35
C HIS A 149 -19.32 -10.66 -8.64
N ARG A 150 -18.10 -11.04 -9.01
CA ARG A 150 -17.84 -11.84 -10.22
C ARG A 150 -18.32 -13.28 -10.09
N LEU A 151 -18.17 -13.88 -8.91
CA LEU A 151 -18.72 -15.21 -8.61
C LEU A 151 -20.26 -15.19 -8.68
N ARG A 152 -20.90 -14.18 -8.06
CA ARG A 152 -22.36 -14.05 -8.06
C ARG A 152 -22.94 -13.88 -9.47
N ASN A 153 -22.24 -13.15 -10.33
CA ASN A 153 -22.66 -12.87 -11.70
C ASN A 153 -22.09 -13.85 -12.74
N LYS A 154 -21.40 -14.92 -12.31
CA LYS A 154 -20.78 -15.94 -13.17
C LYS A 154 -19.91 -15.35 -14.28
N VAL A 155 -19.17 -14.29 -13.96
CA VAL A 155 -18.32 -13.58 -14.91
C VAL A 155 -17.16 -14.49 -15.35
N PRO A 156 -16.91 -14.68 -16.66
CA PRO A 156 -15.86 -15.58 -17.13
C PRO A 156 -14.47 -15.15 -16.63
N LEU A 157 -13.62 -16.12 -16.30
CA LEU A 157 -12.27 -15.91 -15.74
C LEU A 157 -11.38 -15.01 -16.60
N SER A 158 -11.58 -15.00 -17.92
CA SER A 158 -10.84 -14.12 -18.84
C SER A 158 -11.02 -12.63 -18.54
N GLN A 159 -12.09 -12.24 -17.85
CA GLN A 159 -12.36 -10.85 -17.48
C GLN A 159 -11.87 -10.47 -16.07
N TRP A 160 -11.18 -11.39 -15.39
CA TRP A 160 -10.65 -11.17 -14.04
C TRP A 160 -9.23 -10.58 -14.04
N VAL A 161 -8.53 -10.70 -15.17
CA VAL A 161 -7.15 -10.23 -15.43
C VAL A 161 -7.17 -8.92 -16.18
#